data_AF-A0A1M5E9L0-F1
#
_entry.id   AF-A0A1M5E9L0-F1
#
_cell.length_a   1.000
_cell.length_b   1.000
_cell.length_c   1.000
_cell.angle_alpha   90.00
_cell.angle_beta   90.00
_cell.angle_gamma   90.00
#
_symmetry.space_group_name_H-M   'P 1'
#
loop_
_entity.id
_entity.type
_entity.pdbx_description
1 polymer ?
#
loop_
_entity_poly.entity_id
_entity_poly.type
_entity_poly.pdbx_seq_one_letter_code
_entity_poly.pdbx_strand_id
1 'polypeptide(L)' 'MMATLNVSLPDEMRTWIDEQVKTGKYANASDYIRDLVRRNQSERDAINLALIEGELSGSSTKNVMDILKEKRSRA' A
#
# COMPACT_ATOMS: atom_id res chain seq x y z
N MET A 1 -6.96 -22.94 -9.38
CA MET A 1 -8.15 -23.17 -8.51
C MET A 1 -8.44 -21.85 -7.79
N MET A 2 -9.67 -21.33 -7.81
CA MET A 2 -10.05 -20.15 -7.02
C MET A 2 -10.46 -20.61 -5.62
N ALA A 3 -9.84 -20.07 -4.57
CA ALA A 3 -10.28 -20.29 -3.21
C ALA A 3 -11.50 -19.40 -2.91
N THR A 4 -12.56 -19.98 -2.36
CA THR A 4 -13.74 -19.25 -1.90
C THR A 4 -13.56 -18.82 -0.45
N LEU A 5 -13.76 -17.54 -0.18
CA LEU A 5 -13.73 -16.95 1.16
C LEU A 5 -15.08 -16.29 1.44
N ASN A 6 -15.75 -16.73 2.52
CA ASN A 6 -16.97 -16.09 3.00
C ASN A 6 -16.62 -15.13 4.14
N VAL A 7 -17.03 -13.87 4.02
CA VAL A 7 -16.75 -12.82 5.01
C VAL A 7 -18.05 -12.09 5.34
N SER A 8 -18.31 -11.88 6.62
CA SER A 8 -19.40 -10.99 7.07
C SER A 8 -18.84 -9.59 7.26
N LEU A 9 -19.54 -8.59 6.72
CA LEU A 9 -19.16 -7.19 6.78
C LEU A 9 -20.34 -6.37 7.33
N PRO A 10 -20.07 -5.28 8.08
CA PRO A 10 -21.10 -4.29 8.39
C PRO A 10 -21.72 -3.71 7.12
N ASP A 11 -22.99 -3.29 7.21
CA ASP A 11 -23.75 -2.78 6.07
C ASP A 11 -23.05 -1.60 5.40
N GLU A 12 -22.47 -0.68 6.17
CA GLU A 12 -21.73 0.47 5.64
C GLU A 12 -20.57 0.05 4.74
N MET A 13 -19.81 -0.98 5.13
CA MET A 13 -18.70 -1.49 4.32
C MET A 13 -19.21 -2.14 3.04
N ARG A 14 -20.34 -2.85 3.13
CA ARG A 14 -20.99 -3.45 1.96
C ARG A 14 -21.45 -2.36 0.97
N THR A 15 -22.13 -1.34 1.44
CA THR A 15 -22.58 -0.21 0.61
C THR A 15 -21.40 0.44 -0.11
N TRP A 16 -20.31 0.66 0.60
CA TRP A 16 -19.11 1.23 0.00
C TRP A 16 -18.51 0.33 -1.09
N ILE A 17 -18.43 -0.98 -0.87
CA ILE A 17 -17.97 -1.93 -1.90
C ILE A 17 -18.89 -1.89 -3.12
N ASP A 18 -20.21 -1.86 -2.90
CA ASP A 18 -21.19 -1.80 -4.00
C ASP A 18 -21.05 -0.51 -4.81
N GLU A 19 -20.72 0.62 -4.18
CA GLU A 19 -20.38 1.86 -4.90
C GLU A 19 -19.14 1.72 -5.78
N GLN A 20 -18.09 1.04 -5.29
CA GLN A 20 -16.90 0.77 -6.11
C GLN A 20 -17.24 -0.09 -7.33
N VAL A 21 -18.11 -1.09 -7.17
CA VAL A 21 -18.58 -1.92 -8.29
C VAL A 21 -19.41 -1.11 -9.28
N LYS A 22 -20.29 -0.22 -8.81
CA LYS A 22 -21.11 0.67 -9.65
C LYS A 22 -20.30 1.60 -10.54
N THR A 23 -19.05 1.91 -10.19
CA THR A 23 -18.16 2.69 -11.06
C THR A 23 -17.80 1.96 -12.37
N GLY A 24 -18.05 0.65 -12.46
CA GLY A 24 -17.66 -0.20 -13.57
C GLY A 24 -16.20 -0.64 -13.54
N LYS A 25 -15.40 -0.17 -12.56
CA LYS A 25 -14.00 -0.58 -12.38
C LYS A 25 -13.85 -2.04 -11.94
N TYR A 26 -14.85 -2.58 -11.25
CA TYR A 26 -14.86 -3.95 -10.74
C TYR A 26 -16.16 -4.64 -11.17
N ALA A 27 -16.08 -5.90 -11.59
CA ALA A 27 -17.28 -6.62 -12.03
C ALA A 27 -18.15 -7.12 -10.86
N ASN A 28 -17.57 -7.31 -9.69
CA ASN A 28 -18.27 -7.71 -8.47
C ASN A 28 -17.44 -7.40 -7.20
N ALA A 29 -18.05 -7.61 -6.04
CA ALA A 29 -17.42 -7.42 -4.74
C ALA A 29 -16.16 -8.29 -4.54
N SER A 30 -16.15 -9.53 -5.03
CA SER A 30 -14.98 -10.40 -4.89
C SER A 30 -13.78 -9.85 -5.67
N ASP A 31 -14.00 -9.27 -6.85
CA ASP A 31 -12.93 -8.65 -7.64
C ASP A 31 -12.35 -7.45 -6.91
N TYR A 32 -13.22 -6.64 -6.32
CA TYR A 32 -12.82 -5.51 -5.50
C TYR A 32 -11.97 -5.92 -4.28
N ILE A 33 -12.45 -6.91 -3.52
CA ILE A 33 -11.74 -7.42 -2.34
C ILE A 33 -10.38 -8.03 -2.73
N ARG A 34 -10.30 -8.77 -3.86
CA ARG A 34 -9.02 -9.31 -4.34
C ARG A 34 -8.02 -8.20 -4.69
N ASP A 35 -8.48 -7.12 -5.31
CA ASP A 35 -7.62 -5.97 -5.61
C ASP A 35 -7.14 -5.28 -4.33
N LEU A 36 -8.02 -5.07 -3.35
CA LEU A 36 -7.63 -4.53 -2.04
C LEU A 36 -6.55 -5.38 -1.36
N VAL A 37 -6.70 -6.71 -1.38
CA VAL A 37 -5.70 -7.63 -0.82
C VAL A 37 -4.37 -7.53 -1.55
N ARG A 38 -4.37 -7.44 -2.89
CA ARG A 38 -3.14 -7.27 -3.68
C ARG A 38 -2.45 -5.93 -3.38
N ARG A 39 -3.21 -4.85 -3.29
CA ARG A 39 -2.66 -3.52 -2.93
C ARG A 39 -2.02 -3.55 -1.57
N ASN A 40 -2.71 -4.13 -0.57
CA ASN A 40 -2.16 -4.26 0.77
C ASN A 40 -0.86 -5.08 0.82
N GLN A 41 -0.78 -6.17 0.05
CA GLN A 41 0.46 -6.94 -0.08
C GLN A 41 1.56 -6.09 -0.73
N SER A 42 1.27 -5.43 -1.85
CA SER A 42 2.26 -4.62 -2.57
C SER A 42 2.79 -3.44 -1.75
N GLU A 43 1.95 -2.79 -0.94
CA GLU A 43 2.37 -1.72 -0.04
C GLU A 43 3.31 -2.25 1.05
N ARG A 44 3.01 -3.41 1.61
CA ARG A 44 3.88 -4.08 2.60
C ARG A 44 5.21 -4.49 1.97
N ASP A 45 5.18 -5.05 0.77
CA ASP A 45 6.38 -5.45 0.05
C ASP A 45 7.27 -4.25 -0.30
N ALA A 46 6.66 -3.13 -0.70
CA ALA A 46 7.39 -1.89 -0.97
C ALA A 46 8.09 -1.34 0.28
N ILE A 47 7.42 -1.37 1.43
CA ILE A 47 8.03 -0.96 2.72
C ILE A 47 9.17 -1.90 3.08
N ASN A 48 8.98 -3.22 2.96
CA ASN A 48 10.02 -4.20 3.25
C ASN A 48 11.25 -4.00 2.35
N LEU A 49 11.04 -3.74 1.06
CA LEU A 49 12.13 -3.48 0.12
C LEU A 49 12.89 -2.20 0.49
N ALA A 50 12.18 -1.12 0.83
CA ALA A 50 12.79 0.14 1.25
C ALA A 50 13.58 -0.01 2.56
N LEU A 51 13.12 -0.86 3.49
CA LEU A 51 13.86 -1.19 4.71
C LEU A 51 15.16 -1.94 4.39
N ILE A 52 15.09 -2.97 3.54
CA ILE A 52 16.29 -3.72 3.10
C ILE A 52 17.28 -2.79 2.41
N GLU A 53 16.82 -1.92 1.52
CA GLU A 53 17.67 -0.92 0.86
C GLU A 53 18.35 0.00 1.90
N GLY A 54 17.59 0.48 2.88
CA GLY A 54 18.11 1.29 3.99
C GLY A 54 19.16 0.56 4.83
N GLU A 55 18.92 -0.70 5.19
CA GLU A 55 19.86 -1.54 5.94
C GLU A 55 21.16 -1.79 5.15
N LEU A 56 21.05 -2.06 3.85
CA LEU A 56 22.20 -2.27 2.97
C LEU A 56 22.95 -0.97 2.62
N SER A 57 22.30 0.19 2.77
CA SER A 57 22.93 1.50 2.52
C SER A 57 23.98 1.89 3.57
N GLY A 58 24.04 1.15 4.68
CA GLY A 58 24.99 1.38 5.77
C GLY A 58 24.62 2.58 6.65
N SER A 59 25.45 2.83 7.67
CA SER A 59 25.20 3.94 8.60
C SER A 59 25.64 5.28 8.01
N SER A 60 24.71 6.24 7.95
CA SER A 60 25.04 7.62 7.58
C SER A 60 25.88 8.29 8.67
N THR A 61 26.95 8.97 8.25
CA THR A 61 27.76 9.82 9.13
C THR A 61 27.22 11.24 9.27
N LYS A 62 26.19 11.60 8.50
CA LYS A 62 25.60 12.95 8.48
C LYS A 62 24.59 13.11 9.61
N ASN A 63 24.69 14.22 10.34
CA ASN A 63 23.64 14.62 11.27
C ASN A 63 22.51 15.37 10.53
N VAL A 64 21.40 15.63 11.24
CA VAL A 64 20.22 16.29 10.68
C VAL A 64 20.53 17.67 10.06
N MET A 65 21.43 18.44 10.68
CA MET A 65 21.80 19.78 10.20
C MET A 65 22.60 19.73 8.89
N ASP A 66 23.49 18.74 8.75
CA ASP A 66 24.26 18.53 7.53
C ASP A 66 23.35 18.17 6.35
N ILE A 67 22.34 17.31 6.59
CA ILE A 67 21.36 16.89 5.57
C ILE A 67 20.53 18.09 5.10
N LEU A 68 20.06 18.92 6.04
CA LEU A 68 19.26 20.12 5.73
C LEU A 68 20.06 21.16 4.93
N LYS A 69 21.34 21.35 5.27
CA LYS A 69 22.23 22.27 4.56
C LYS A 69 22.46 21.81 3.12
N GLU A 70 22.73 20.52 2.92
CA GLU A 70 22.94 19.94 1.59
C GLU A 70 21.70 20.04 0.69
N LYS A 71 20.51 19.79 1.25
CA LYS A 71 19.25 19.94 0.51
C LYS A 71 18.99 21.38 0.07
N ARG A 72 19.31 22.37 0.91
CA ARG A 72 19.14 23.80 0.60
C ARG A 72 20.16 24.31 -0.43
N SER A 73 21.34 23.72 -0.52
CA SER A 73 22.36 24.10 -1.52
C SER A 73 22.13 23.50 -2.91
N ARG A 74 21.22 22.53 -3.04
CA ARG A 74 20.87 21.87 -4.31
C ARG A 74 19.59 22.44 -4.96
N ALA A 75 18.96 23.43 -4.34
CA ALA A 75 17.82 24.18 -4.85
C ALA A 75 18.28 25.55 -5.35
#